data_AF-A0A238JPT5-F1
#
_entry.id   AF-A0A238JPT5-F1
#
_cell.length_a   1.000
_cell.length_b   1.000
_cell.length_c   1.000
_cell.angle_alpha   90.00
_cell.angle_beta   90.00
_cell.angle_gamma   90.00
#
_symmetry.space_group_name_H-M   'P 1'
#
loop_
_entity.id
_entity.type
_entity.pdbx_description
1 polymer ?
#
loop_
_entity_poly.entity_id
_entity_poly.type
_entity_poly.pdbx_seq_one_letter_code
_entity_poly.pdbx_strand_id
1 'polypeptide(L)' 'MSKLAALWRILIGESSSAPWAATHRHRKGGLYRVIGPAILEADRSSVVIYDDAEGTVWVRSKAEFYDGRFTPL' A
#
# COMPACT_ATOMS: atom_id res chain seq x y z
N MET A 1 22.28 -0.30 4.20
CA MET A 1 21.12 0.48 4.71
C MET A 1 20.96 0.16 6.19
N SER A 2 20.90 1.17 7.06
CA SER A 2 20.88 0.97 8.53
C SER A 2 19.54 0.40 9.01
N LYS A 3 19.58 -0.68 9.81
CA LYS A 3 18.39 -1.29 10.45
C LYS A 3 17.62 -0.28 11.34
N LEU A 4 18.29 0.76 11.83
CA LEU A 4 17.69 1.81 12.65
C LEU A 4 16.74 2.72 11.85
N ALA A 5 17.05 3.00 10.58
CA ALA A 5 16.18 3.82 9.72
C ALA A 5 14.88 3.10 9.36
N ALA A 6 14.94 1.78 9.20
CA ALA A 6 13.75 0.95 8.98
C ALA A 6 12.85 0.88 10.23
N LEU A 7 13.46 0.79 11.42
CA LEU A 7 12.74 0.79 12.70
C LEU A 7 12.06 2.14 13.00
N TRP A 8 12.69 3.26 12.67
CA TRP A 8 12.06 4.58 12.86
C TRP A 8 10.79 4.77 12.02
N ARG A 9 10.79 4.28 10.78
CA ARG A 9 9.63 4.38 9.88
C ARG A 9 8.42 3.55 10.33
N ILE A 10 8.67 2.48 11.09
CA ILE A 10 7.65 1.59 11.65
C ILE A 10 7.07 2.18 12.95
N LEU A 11 7.91 2.78 13.79
CA LEU A 11 7.51 3.26 15.12
C LEU A 11 6.73 4.58 15.12
N ILE A 12 6.92 5.43 14.11
CA ILE A 12 6.31 6.76 14.06
C ILE A 12 4.99 6.74 13.28
N GLY A 13 4.69 5.67 12.53
CA GLY A 13 3.60 5.71 11.54
C GLY A 13 3.79 6.91 10.61
N GLU A 14 5.05 7.21 10.23
CA GLU A 14 5.36 8.28 9.30
C GLU A 14 4.89 7.86 7.91
N SER A 15 3.57 8.00 7.67
CA SER A 15 3.06 8.38 6.37
C SER A 15 3.88 9.59 5.96
N SER A 16 4.48 9.54 4.77
CA SER A 16 5.05 10.70 4.10
C SER A 16 4.30 11.97 4.49
N SER A 17 5.00 13.04 4.88
CA SER A 17 4.36 14.33 5.23
C SER A 17 3.55 14.94 4.07
N ALA A 18 3.61 14.32 2.88
CA ALA A 18 2.73 14.63 1.78
C ALA A 18 1.26 14.32 2.16
N PRO A 19 0.33 15.24 1.84
CA PRO A 19 -1.09 14.98 2.03
C PRO A 19 -1.50 13.70 1.31
N TRP A 20 -2.49 13.00 1.88
CA TRP A 20 -3.05 11.81 1.26
C TRP A 20 -3.59 12.15 -0.14
N ALA A 21 -3.18 11.36 -1.14
CA ALA A 21 -3.61 11.51 -2.52
C ALA A 21 -3.80 10.12 -3.12
N ALA A 22 -5.00 9.84 -3.61
CA ALA A 22 -5.31 8.57 -4.25
C ALA A 22 -4.44 8.35 -5.49
N THR A 23 -3.91 7.14 -5.65
CA THR A 23 -3.17 6.74 -6.85
C THR A 23 -3.94 5.71 -7.68
N HIS A 24 -4.96 5.08 -7.10
CA HIS A 24 -5.76 4.05 -7.76
C HIS A 24 -7.23 4.18 -7.38
N ARG A 25 -8.10 3.77 -8.31
CA ARG A 25 -9.55 3.63 -8.11
C ARG A 25 -9.95 2.18 -8.29
N HIS A 26 -10.65 1.61 -7.31
CA HIS A 26 -11.28 0.31 -7.45
C HIS A 26 -12.51 0.42 -8.36
N ARG A 27 -12.80 -0.62 -9.15
CA ARG A 27 -13.96 -0.66 -10.08
C ARG A 27 -15.33 -0.44 -9.44
N LYS A 28 -15.44 -0.62 -8.11
CA LYS A 28 -16.66 -0.31 -7.32
C LYS A 28 -16.71 1.12 -6.78
N GLY A 29 -15.73 1.97 -7.11
CA GLY A 29 -15.72 3.41 -6.78
C GLY A 29 -14.71 3.84 -5.72
N GLY A 30 -14.27 2.94 -4.83
CA GLY A 30 -13.34 3.28 -3.74
C GLY A 30 -11.99 3.83 -4.24
N LEU A 31 -11.47 4.85 -3.56
CA LEU A 31 -10.20 5.50 -3.85
C LEU A 31 -9.13 5.03 -2.86
N TYR A 32 -7.95 4.71 -3.39
CA TYR A 32 -6.86 4.15 -2.61
C TYR A 32 -5.52 4.75 -3.04
N ARG A 33 -4.57 4.79 -2.12
CA ARG A 33 -3.19 5.15 -2.40
C ARG A 33 -2.29 3.95 -2.14
N VAL A 34 -1.56 3.55 -3.18
CA VAL A 34 -0.51 2.54 -3.06
C VAL A 34 0.64 3.11 -2.23
N ILE A 35 0.95 2.41 -1.14
CA ILE A 35 2.12 2.69 -0.29
C ILE A 35 3.36 2.02 -0.93
N GLY A 36 3.22 0.79 -1.41
CA GLY A 36 4.28 0.11 -2.16
C GLY A 36 4.09 -1.40 -2.30
N PRO A 37 4.95 -2.07 -3.08
CA PRO A 37 5.01 -3.53 -3.16
C PRO A 37 5.67 -4.12 -1.91
N ALA A 38 5.33 -5.38 -1.59
CA ALA A 38 6.02 -6.16 -0.58
C ALA A 38 6.03 -7.66 -0.93
N ILE A 39 6.75 -8.44 -0.13
CA ILE A 39 6.77 -9.90 -0.19
C ILE A 39 6.11 -10.41 1.10
N LEU A 40 5.07 -11.23 0.97
CA LEU A 40 4.43 -11.86 2.11
C LEU A 40 5.38 -12.90 2.70
N GLU A 41 5.68 -12.81 3.98
CA GLU A 41 6.72 -13.63 4.60
C GLU A 41 6.34 -15.12 4.61
N ALA A 42 5.08 -15.41 4.92
CA ALA A 42 4.57 -16.77 5.14
C ALA A 42 4.74 -17.69 3.91
N ASP A 43 4.59 -17.16 2.70
CA ASP A 43 4.58 -17.95 1.46
C ASP A 43 5.46 -17.37 0.34
N ARG A 44 6.15 -16.26 0.61
CA ARG A 44 6.99 -15.51 -0.35
C ARG A 44 6.24 -14.97 -1.56
N SER A 45 4.92 -14.89 -1.52
CA SER A 45 4.11 -14.30 -2.60
C SER A 45 4.28 -12.78 -2.67
N SER A 46 4.11 -12.22 -3.86
CA SER A 46 4.14 -10.76 -4.07
C SER A 46 2.81 -10.13 -3.69
N VAL A 47 2.85 -9.05 -2.91
CA VAL A 47 1.67 -8.29 -2.47
C VAL A 47 1.82 -6.79 -2.73
N VAL A 48 0.71 -6.06 -2.68
CA VAL A 48 0.63 -4.60 -2.71
C VAL A 48 0.05 -4.12 -1.39
N ILE A 49 0.73 -3.15 -0.76
CA ILE A 49 0.28 -2.44 0.43
C ILE A 49 -0.32 -1.11 -0.01
N TYR A 50 -1.52 -0.79 0.45
CA TYR A 50 -2.24 0.42 0.09
C TYR A 50 -3.13 0.90 1.23
N ASP A 51 -3.47 2.18 1.27
CA ASP A 51 -4.40 2.76 2.24
C ASP A 51 -5.59 3.44 1.56
N ASP A 52 -6.64 3.70 2.34
CA ASP A 52 -7.75 4.57 1.96
C ASP A 52 -7.65 5.94 2.65
N ALA A 53 -8.60 6.83 2.34
CA ALA A 53 -8.64 8.19 2.88
C ALA A 53 -8.83 8.25 4.41
N GLU A 54 -9.33 7.18 5.02
CA GLU A 54 -9.51 7.07 6.48
C GLU A 54 -8.23 6.53 7.16
N GLY A 55 -7.23 6.14 6.38
CA GLY A 55 -5.95 5.61 6.87
C GLY A 55 -5.98 4.10 7.14
N THR A 56 -7.03 3.38 6.75
CA THR A 56 -7.03 1.92 6.87
C THR A 56 -6.02 1.34 5.88
N VAL A 57 -5.09 0.52 6.40
CA VAL A 57 -4.05 -0.13 5.59
C VAL A 57 -4.48 -1.54 5.20
N TRP A 58 -4.39 -1.83 3.92
CA TRP A 58 -4.77 -3.09 3.31
C TRP A 58 -3.57 -3.78 2.66
N VAL A 59 -3.62 -5.11 2.60
CA VAL A 59 -2.67 -5.95 1.87
C VAL A 59 -3.47 -6.84 0.92
N ARG A 60 -3.03 -6.89 -0.35
CA ARG A 60 -3.65 -7.74 -1.37
C ARG A 60 -2.58 -8.38 -2.24
N SER A 61 -2.88 -9.57 -2.79
CA SER A 61 -2.04 -10.19 -3.83
C SER A 61 -1.74 -9.20 -4.95
N LYS A 62 -0.47 -9.14 -5.38
CA LYS A 62 -0.07 -8.30 -6.51
C LYS A 62 -0.83 -8.68 -7.77
N ALA A 63 -1.01 -9.98 -8.02
CA ALA A 63 -1.74 -10.46 -9.19
C ALA A 63 -3.21 -9.98 -9.16
N GLU A 64 -3.89 -10.09 -8.02
CA GLU A 64 -5.28 -9.62 -7.90
C GLU A 64 -5.43 -8.10 -7.92
N PHE A 65 -4.42 -7.36 -7.47
CA PHE A 65 -4.47 -5.90 -7.51
C PHE A 65 -4.43 -5.39 -8.95
N TYR A 66 -3.62 -6.03 -9.80
CA TYR A 66 -3.41 -5.63 -11.20
C TYR A 66 -4.27 -6.40 -12.22
N ASP A 67 -5.28 -7.15 -11.80
CA ASP A 67 -6.16 -7.91 -12.72
C ASP A 67 -7.35 -7.12 -13.28
N GLY A 68 -7.30 -5.78 -13.18
CA GLY A 68 -8.35 -4.87 -13.64
C GLY A 68 -9.39 -4.50 -12.58
N ARG A 69 -9.25 -4.96 -11.33
CA ARG A 69 -10.04 -4.43 -10.21
C ARG A 69 -9.70 -2.99 -9.85
N PHE A 70 -8.45 -2.60 -10.05
CA PHE A 70 -7.95 -1.26 -9.76
C PHE A 70 -7.41 -0.62 -11.03
N THR A 71 -7.75 0.65 -11.24
CA THR A 71 -7.22 1.48 -12.32
C THR A 71 -6.34 2.58 -11.72
N PRO A 72 -5.12 2.81 -12.22
CA PRO A 72 -4.33 3.98 -11.86
C PRO A 72 -5.09 5.28 -12.13
N LEU A 73 -4.88 6.29 -11.29
CA LEU A 73 -5.44 7.63 -11.45
C LEU A 73 -4.48 8.58 -12.15
#